data_AF-A0A4Y5P7I9-F1
#
_entry.id   AF-A0A4Y5P7I9-F1
#
_cell.length_a   1.000
_cell.length_b   1.000
_cell.length_c   1.000
_cell.angle_alpha   90.00
_cell.angle_beta   90.00
_cell.angle_gamma   90.00
#
_symmetry.space_group_name_H-M   'P 1'
#
loop_
_entity.id
_entity.type
_entity.pdbx_description
1 polymer ?
#
loop_
_entity_poly.entity_id
_entity_poly.type
_entity_poly.pdbx_seq_one_letter_code
_entity_poly.pdbx_strand_id
1 'polypeptide(L)'
;MVMNFINYLSDNDLGNDRAENIISDIGFSSLEKTFTDSIILTTFNDFSNWARLSSLWPLLYGTSCCFIEFASLIGSRFDFDRYGLVPRSSPRQADLIITAGTVTMKMAPSLVRLYEQMPEPKYVIAMGACTITGGMFSTDSYTTVRGVDKLIPVDIYLPGCPPKPEAIIDAIIKLRKRIAQEIYSDRKRIKQGERYFTLTHKFALSSSIHTESSDQQLSNQFFQFEKMSKLSLEKIKKKSETFASIMRKK
;
A
#
# COMPACT_ATOMS: atom_id res chain seq x y z
N MET A 1 -5.93 -32.88 17.83
CA MET A 1 -5.65 -34.10 17.05
C MET A 1 -4.36 -33.83 16.28
N VAL A 2 -3.23 -34.18 16.89
CA VAL A 2 -1.89 -33.98 16.32
C VAL A 2 -1.66 -35.14 15.34
N MET A 3 -1.51 -34.85 14.06
CA MET A 3 -1.09 -35.85 13.09
C MET A 3 0.44 -35.94 13.10
N ASN A 4 0.94 -36.96 13.81
CA ASN A 4 2.30 -37.43 13.71
C ASN A 4 2.51 -38.09 12.34
N PHE A 5 3.30 -37.46 11.47
CA PHE A 5 3.91 -38.17 10.35
C PHE A 5 5.23 -38.78 10.84
N ILE A 6 5.14 -40.05 11.23
CA ILE A 6 6.29 -40.91 11.52
C ILE A 6 7.05 -41.16 10.21
N ASN A 7 8.37 -40.91 10.27
CA ASN A 7 9.44 -41.53 9.50
C ASN A 7 9.02 -42.53 8.42
N TYR A 8 9.01 -42.09 7.17
CA TYR A 8 9.19 -42.96 6.02
C TYR A 8 10.04 -42.23 4.99
N LEU A 9 11.30 -42.66 4.89
CA LEU A 9 12.16 -42.75 3.70
C LEU A 9 13.62 -42.69 4.15
N SER A 10 14.09 -43.84 4.68
CA SER A 10 15.46 -44.28 4.43
C SER A 10 15.62 -44.47 2.92
N ASP A 11 16.81 -44.14 2.44
CA ASP A 11 17.35 -44.41 1.11
C ASP A 11 16.90 -43.43 0.01
N ASN A 12 17.69 -42.36 -0.16
CA ASN A 12 17.81 -41.68 -1.44
C ASN A 12 19.28 -41.32 -1.70
N ASP A 13 20.06 -42.34 -2.06
CA ASP A 13 21.31 -42.17 -2.81
C ASP A 13 21.04 -42.30 -4.33
N LEU A 14 19.92 -41.70 -4.77
CA LEU A 14 19.41 -41.77 -6.14
C LEU A 14 18.69 -40.46 -6.50
N GLY A 15 19.36 -39.63 -7.29
CA GLY A 15 18.71 -38.66 -8.18
C GLY A 15 18.88 -37.19 -7.80
N ASN A 16 20.01 -36.62 -8.22
CA ASN A 16 20.20 -35.17 -8.37
C ASN A 16 19.32 -34.57 -9.51
N ASP A 17 18.54 -35.40 -10.21
CA ASP A 17 17.73 -35.02 -11.39
C ASP A 17 16.26 -34.66 -11.06
N ARG A 18 15.81 -34.82 -9.80
CA ARG A 18 14.40 -34.56 -9.41
C ARG A 18 14.15 -33.15 -8.89
N ALA A 19 15.19 -32.41 -8.50
CA ALA A 19 15.06 -31.05 -7.95
C ALA A 19 14.79 -29.98 -9.02
N GLU A 20 15.09 -30.25 -10.29
CA GLU A 20 14.90 -29.29 -11.40
C GLU A 20 13.42 -29.12 -11.83
N ASN A 21 12.51 -29.97 -11.35
CA ASN A 21 11.12 -30.02 -11.83
C ASN A 21 10.10 -29.25 -10.98
N ILE A 22 10.54 -28.52 -9.94
CA ILE A 22 9.64 -27.77 -9.06
C ILE A 22 9.79 -26.28 -9.33
N ILE A 23 8.79 -25.70 -10.01
CA ILE A 23 8.69 -24.25 -10.18
C ILE A 23 8.37 -23.63 -8.81
N SER A 24 9.19 -22.69 -8.35
CA SER A 24 9.14 -22.05 -7.01
C SER A 24 9.40 -22.98 -5.82
N ASP A 25 10.57 -23.61 -5.81
CA ASP A 25 11.01 -24.44 -4.68
C ASP A 25 11.08 -23.64 -3.36
N ILE A 26 10.64 -24.28 -2.29
CA ILE A 26 10.69 -23.74 -0.94
C ILE A 26 12.07 -24.07 -0.39
N GLY A 27 12.91 -23.04 -0.26
CA GLY A 27 14.24 -23.18 0.31
C GLY A 27 14.17 -23.83 1.70
N PHE A 28 14.69 -25.05 1.82
CA PHE A 28 14.76 -25.75 3.09
C PHE A 28 15.74 -25.02 4.02
N SER A 29 15.22 -24.34 5.05
CA SER A 29 16.07 -23.77 6.08
C SER A 29 16.51 -24.88 7.04
N SER A 30 17.74 -25.38 6.91
CA SER A 30 18.35 -26.36 7.83
C SER A 30 18.68 -25.80 9.22
N LEU A 31 18.12 -24.64 9.58
CA LEU A 31 18.23 -24.06 10.91
C LEU A 31 17.38 -24.90 11.86
N GLU A 32 18.04 -25.84 12.54
CA GLU A 32 17.49 -26.53 13.69
C GLU A 32 17.11 -25.47 14.74
N LYS A 33 15.82 -25.14 14.81
CA LYS A 33 15.29 -24.21 15.82
C LYS A 33 15.27 -24.94 17.15
N THR A 34 16.39 -24.95 17.86
CA THR A 34 16.47 -25.47 19.23
C THR A 34 15.77 -24.50 20.18
N PHE A 35 14.43 -24.62 20.25
CA PHE A 35 13.63 -23.88 21.23
C PHE A 35 13.73 -24.57 22.59
N THR A 36 14.71 -24.18 23.40
CA THR A 36 14.74 -24.48 24.84
C THR A 36 14.18 -23.30 25.60
N ASP A 37 12.92 -22.94 25.33
CA ASP A 37 12.29 -21.82 26.01
C ASP A 37 11.92 -22.22 27.45
N SER A 38 12.49 -21.53 28.42
CA SER A 38 12.07 -21.65 29.81
C SER A 38 10.65 -21.10 29.99
N ILE A 39 9.90 -21.61 30.97
CA ILE A 39 8.53 -21.16 31.31
C ILE A 39 8.47 -19.63 31.55
N ILE A 40 9.58 -19.04 31.99
CA ILE A 40 9.71 -17.59 32.22
C ILE A 40 9.74 -16.81 30.89
N LEU A 41 10.38 -17.34 29.85
CA LEU A 41 10.44 -16.69 28.55
C LEU A 41 9.09 -16.74 27.81
N THR A 42 8.37 -17.86 27.92
CA THR A 42 7.05 -18.00 27.29
C THR A 42 6.02 -17.07 27.92
N THR A 43 5.99 -16.96 29.25
CA THR A 43 5.10 -16.01 29.95
C THR A 43 5.40 -14.54 29.60
N PHE A 44 6.68 -14.17 29.46
CA PHE A 44 7.05 -12.83 28.98
C PHE A 44 6.64 -12.59 27.52
N ASN A 45 6.79 -13.59 26.66
CA ASN A 45 6.33 -13.52 25.27
C ASN A 45 4.81 -13.34 25.19
N ASP A 46 4.05 -14.10 25.99
CA ASP A 46 2.60 -14.00 26.07
C ASP A 46 2.16 -12.61 26.52
N PHE A 47 2.83 -12.03 27.53
CA PHE A 47 2.56 -10.66 27.96
C PHE A 47 2.86 -9.63 26.86
N SER A 48 4.01 -9.75 26.16
CA SER A 48 4.35 -8.85 25.05
C SER A 48 3.35 -8.96 23.90
N ASN A 49 2.93 -10.18 23.57
CA ASN A 49 1.96 -10.44 22.52
C ASN A 49 0.59 -9.89 22.91
N TRP A 50 0.17 -10.11 24.16
CA TRP A 50 -1.07 -9.56 24.70
C TRP A 50 -1.10 -8.03 24.65
N ALA A 51 -0.01 -7.35 25.02
CA ALA A 51 0.07 -5.90 24.96
C ALA A 51 -0.11 -5.39 23.51
N ARG A 52 0.59 -5.99 22.55
CA ARG A 52 0.51 -5.62 21.12
C ARG A 52 -0.86 -5.86 20.52
N LEU A 53 -1.43 -7.06 20.71
CA LEU A 53 -2.74 -7.39 20.14
C LEU A 53 -3.86 -6.59 20.81
N SER A 54 -3.69 -6.17 22.07
CA SER A 54 -4.70 -5.39 22.80
C SER A 54 -4.75 -3.93 22.37
N SER A 55 -3.67 -3.36 21.84
CA SER A 55 -3.59 -1.96 21.42
C SER A 55 -2.95 -1.80 20.04
N LEU A 56 -3.69 -2.14 18.98
CA LEU A 56 -3.22 -1.94 17.60
C LEU A 56 -3.69 -0.56 17.11
N TRP A 57 -2.80 0.28 16.63
CA TRP A 57 -3.10 1.61 16.12
C TRP A 57 -3.02 1.64 14.58
N PRO A 58 -4.17 1.52 13.89
CA PRO A 58 -4.18 1.54 12.45
C PRO A 58 -3.96 2.95 11.90
N LEU A 59 -3.21 3.02 10.81
CA LEU A 59 -3.04 4.21 10.02
C LEU A 59 -4.36 4.53 9.32
N LEU A 60 -4.81 5.78 9.40
CA LEU A 60 -5.93 6.33 8.64
C LEU A 60 -5.58 6.42 7.16
N TYR A 61 -5.54 5.26 6.50
CA TYR A 61 -5.20 5.11 5.10
C TYR A 61 -6.44 4.71 4.30
N GLY A 62 -6.72 5.47 3.24
CA GLY A 62 -7.83 5.20 2.34
C GLY A 62 -7.62 5.84 1.00
N THR A 63 -7.83 5.09 -0.08
CA THR A 63 -7.66 5.59 -1.45
C THR A 63 -8.93 5.49 -2.29
N SER A 64 -9.91 4.68 -1.90
CA SER A 64 -11.08 4.39 -2.73
C SER A 64 -12.29 3.96 -1.89
N CYS A 65 -13.26 3.29 -2.51
CA CYS A 65 -14.54 2.89 -1.90
C CYS A 65 -14.41 2.07 -0.61
N CYS A 66 -13.36 1.25 -0.43
CA CYS A 66 -13.20 0.47 0.80
C CYS A 66 -12.99 1.35 2.04
N PHE A 67 -12.54 2.60 1.87
CA PHE A 67 -12.34 3.50 3.00
C PHE A 67 -13.65 3.91 3.69
N ILE A 68 -14.79 3.94 2.99
CA ILE A 68 -16.05 4.32 3.64
C ILE A 68 -16.53 3.24 4.61
N GLU A 69 -16.34 1.96 4.24
CA GLU A 69 -16.64 0.84 5.13
C GLU A 69 -15.69 0.81 6.32
N PHE A 70 -14.41 1.14 6.11
CA PHE A 70 -13.48 1.33 7.20
C PHE A 70 -13.86 2.51 8.11
N ALA A 71 -14.25 3.66 7.54
CA ALA A 71 -14.69 4.83 8.29
C ALA A 71 -15.98 4.55 9.08
N SER A 72 -16.83 3.64 8.62
CA SER A 72 -18.02 3.22 9.36
C SER A 72 -17.70 2.53 10.70
N LEU A 73 -16.49 1.94 10.82
CA LEU A 73 -15.96 1.40 12.09
C LEU A 73 -15.54 2.51 13.07
N ILE A 74 -15.26 3.72 12.58
CA ILE A 74 -14.96 4.85 13.46
C ILE A 74 -16.28 5.43 14.03
N GLY A 75 -17.42 5.09 13.41
CA GLY A 75 -18.74 5.51 13.85
C GLY A 75 -19.25 4.74 15.08
N SER A 76 -20.42 5.16 15.57
CA SER A 76 -21.03 4.60 16.79
C SER A 76 -21.58 3.18 16.62
N ARG A 77 -21.98 2.79 15.41
CA ARG A 77 -22.62 1.49 15.16
C ARG A 77 -21.65 0.32 15.32
N PHE A 78 -20.43 0.47 14.82
CA PHE A 78 -19.41 -0.55 14.85
C PHE A 78 -18.20 0.00 15.57
N ASP A 79 -18.18 -0.09 16.90
CA ASP A 79 -17.08 0.47 17.68
C ASP A 79 -15.76 -0.29 17.47
N PHE A 80 -14.79 0.42 16.89
CA PHE A 80 -13.43 -0.02 16.62
C PHE A 80 -12.52 0.06 17.85
N ASP A 81 -12.74 1.05 18.72
CA ASP A 81 -11.95 1.28 19.93
C ASP A 81 -12.25 0.22 21.00
N ARG A 82 -13.41 -0.45 20.92
CA ARG A 82 -13.71 -1.65 21.70
C ARG A 82 -12.64 -2.76 21.58
N TYR A 83 -11.99 -2.85 20.42
CA TYR A 83 -10.89 -3.79 20.20
C TYR A 83 -9.53 -3.14 20.45
N GLY A 84 -9.47 -1.97 21.09
CA GLY A 84 -8.25 -1.20 21.33
C GLY A 84 -7.63 -0.63 20.06
N LEU A 85 -8.43 -0.44 19.01
CA LEU A 85 -7.97 0.18 17.77
C LEU A 85 -8.25 1.67 17.74
N VAL A 86 -7.17 2.45 17.88
CA VAL A 86 -7.21 3.90 17.81
C VAL A 86 -6.60 4.37 16.50
N PRO A 87 -7.40 4.94 15.58
CA PRO A 87 -6.90 5.39 14.29
C PRO A 87 -5.90 6.55 14.45
N ARG A 88 -4.73 6.44 13.80
CA ARG A 88 -3.68 7.45 13.80
C ARG A 88 -3.44 7.99 12.40
N SER A 89 -3.27 9.30 12.28
CA SER A 89 -3.00 9.98 11.00
C SER A 89 -1.53 9.95 10.60
N SER A 90 -0.62 9.69 11.54
CA SER A 90 0.83 9.67 11.28
C SER A 90 1.37 8.24 11.23
N PRO A 91 2.21 7.89 10.23
CA PRO A 91 2.78 6.55 10.10
C PRO A 91 3.71 6.20 11.26
N ARG A 92 4.39 7.19 11.85
CA ARG A 92 5.31 6.96 12.98
C ARG A 92 4.59 6.55 14.26
N GLN A 93 3.31 6.88 14.39
CA GLN A 93 2.49 6.49 15.53
C GLN A 93 1.70 5.21 15.25
N ALA A 94 1.51 4.81 13.99
CA ALA A 94 0.72 3.64 13.64
C ALA A 94 1.59 2.38 13.57
N ASP A 95 1.04 1.24 13.98
CA ASP A 95 1.66 -0.08 13.88
C ASP A 95 0.89 -1.02 12.93
N LEU A 96 -0.35 -0.66 12.57
CA LEU A 96 -1.17 -1.40 11.61
C LEU A 96 -1.46 -0.51 10.39
N ILE A 97 -1.35 -1.06 9.19
CA ILE A 97 -1.82 -0.39 7.97
C ILE A 97 -2.87 -1.27 7.29
N ILE A 98 -4.09 -0.73 7.18
CA ILE A 98 -5.17 -1.36 6.44
C ILE A 98 -5.21 -0.69 5.08
N THR A 99 -4.89 -1.45 4.03
CA THR A 99 -4.88 -0.92 2.67
C THR A 99 -6.31 -0.90 2.13
N ALA A 100 -7.04 0.15 2.49
CA ALA A 100 -8.46 0.31 2.17
C ALA A 100 -8.68 1.03 0.82
N GLY A 101 -8.46 0.33 -0.29
CA GLY A 101 -8.79 0.84 -1.63
C GLY A 101 -7.79 0.49 -2.71
N THR A 102 -8.07 0.88 -3.96
CA THR A 102 -7.17 0.57 -5.07
C THR A 102 -5.87 1.39 -4.98
N VAL A 103 -4.75 0.77 -5.38
CA VAL A 103 -3.44 1.41 -5.42
C VAL A 103 -3.06 1.60 -6.88
N THR A 104 -2.90 2.86 -7.30
CA THR A 104 -2.43 3.21 -8.64
C THR A 104 -0.90 3.33 -8.68
N MET A 105 -0.30 3.31 -9.87
CA MET A 105 1.15 3.49 -10.04
C MET A 105 1.67 4.78 -9.39
N LYS A 106 0.87 5.84 -9.40
CA LYS A 106 1.22 7.12 -8.74
C LYS A 106 1.24 6.98 -7.21
N MET A 107 0.33 6.19 -6.65
CA MET A 107 0.23 6.01 -5.20
C MET A 107 1.20 4.94 -4.67
N ALA A 108 1.58 3.96 -5.50
CA ALA A 108 2.47 2.87 -5.14
C ALA A 108 3.76 3.28 -4.37
N PRO A 109 4.58 4.24 -4.86
CA PRO A 109 5.78 4.65 -4.13
C PRO A 109 5.44 5.37 -2.81
N SER A 110 4.32 6.09 -2.76
CA SER A 110 3.87 6.78 -1.53
C SER A 110 3.44 5.77 -0.47
N LEU A 111 2.78 4.68 -0.85
CA LEU A 111 2.39 3.61 0.05
C LEU A 111 3.60 2.88 0.63
N VAL A 112 4.58 2.52 -0.21
CA VAL A 112 5.84 1.93 0.25
C VAL A 112 6.53 2.86 1.23
N ARG A 113 6.56 4.16 0.94
CA ARG A 113 7.16 5.16 1.83
C ARG A 113 6.45 5.26 3.19
N LEU A 114 5.12 5.19 3.22
CA LEU A 114 4.36 5.15 4.47
C LEU A 114 4.74 3.91 5.30
N TYR A 115 4.80 2.75 4.66
CA TYR A 115 5.16 1.49 5.31
C TYR A 115 6.60 1.49 5.85
N GLU A 116 7.55 2.08 5.12
CA GLU A 116 8.94 2.27 5.58
C GLU A 116 9.04 3.19 6.81
N GLN A 117 8.17 4.18 6.92
CA GLN A 117 8.19 5.15 8.03
C GLN A 117 7.55 4.62 9.32
N MET A 118 6.83 3.50 9.26
CA MET A 118 6.22 2.87 10.42
C MET A 118 7.26 2.13 11.29
N PRO A 119 7.14 2.21 12.63
CA PRO A 119 7.99 1.46 13.54
C PRO A 119 7.77 -0.05 13.42
N GLU A 120 8.79 -0.85 13.76
CA GLU A 120 8.63 -2.28 13.97
C GLU A 120 8.12 -2.54 15.41
N PRO A 121 7.17 -3.46 15.64
CA PRO A 121 6.49 -4.36 14.70
C PRO A 121 5.35 -3.68 13.94
N LYS A 122 5.23 -3.96 12.64
CA LYS A 122 4.17 -3.43 11.78
C LYS A 122 3.41 -4.53 11.07
N TYR A 123 2.12 -4.33 10.88
CA TYR A 123 1.21 -5.28 10.28
C TYR A 123 0.45 -4.68 9.11
N VAL A 124 0.17 -5.50 8.09
CA VAL A 124 -0.52 -5.08 6.86
C VAL A 124 -1.74 -5.95 6.62
N ILE A 125 -2.91 -5.32 6.50
CA ILE A 125 -4.14 -5.97 6.04
C ILE A 125 -4.45 -5.49 4.63
N ALA A 126 -4.60 -6.42 3.68
CA ALA A 126 -5.12 -6.16 2.34
C ALA A 126 -6.65 -6.16 2.37
N MET A 127 -7.27 -4.97 2.30
CA MET A 127 -8.72 -4.81 2.38
C MET A 127 -9.35 -4.60 1.01
N GLY A 128 -10.15 -5.58 0.60
CA GLY A 128 -10.97 -5.56 -0.60
C GLY A 128 -10.27 -6.16 -1.81
N ALA A 129 -11.07 -6.54 -2.81
CA ALA A 129 -10.60 -7.26 -4.01
C ALA A 129 -9.49 -6.50 -4.76
N CYS A 130 -9.52 -5.16 -4.74
CA CYS A 130 -8.54 -4.31 -5.41
C CYS A 130 -7.12 -4.49 -4.87
N THR A 131 -6.95 -4.65 -3.55
CA THR A 131 -5.62 -4.81 -2.94
C THR A 131 -5.10 -6.24 -2.96
N ILE A 132 -5.96 -7.24 -3.18
CA ILE A 132 -5.53 -8.63 -3.25
C ILE A 132 -5.02 -8.95 -4.66
N THR A 133 -5.85 -8.73 -5.68
CA THR A 133 -5.54 -9.14 -7.06
C THR A 133 -5.66 -8.00 -8.08
N GLY A 134 -6.03 -6.79 -7.65
CA GLY A 134 -6.48 -5.71 -8.54
C GLY A 134 -7.99 -5.66 -8.72
N GLY A 135 -8.73 -6.69 -8.29
CA GLY A 135 -10.19 -6.74 -8.32
C GLY A 135 -10.73 -6.57 -9.73
N MET A 136 -11.76 -5.71 -9.90
CA MET A 136 -12.32 -5.39 -11.21
C MET A 136 -11.32 -4.73 -12.17
N PHE A 137 -10.27 -4.11 -11.64
CA PHE A 137 -9.23 -3.45 -12.44
C PHE A 137 -8.12 -4.41 -12.88
N SER A 138 -8.22 -5.71 -12.55
CA SER A 138 -7.20 -6.67 -12.92
C SER A 138 -7.09 -6.87 -14.44
N THR A 139 -8.21 -6.84 -15.18
CA THR A 139 -8.20 -7.15 -16.61
C THR A 139 -7.61 -6.02 -17.46
N ASP A 140 -8.24 -4.85 -17.45
CA ASP A 140 -8.04 -3.83 -18.50
C ASP A 140 -7.32 -2.55 -18.04
N SER A 141 -7.00 -2.43 -16.75
CA SER A 141 -6.44 -1.19 -16.22
C SER A 141 -4.93 -1.11 -16.44
N TYR A 142 -4.48 0.01 -17.03
CA TYR A 142 -3.08 0.30 -17.32
C TYR A 142 -2.31 0.92 -16.14
N THR A 143 -3.00 1.45 -15.12
CA THR A 143 -2.39 2.19 -14.00
C THR A 143 -2.53 1.54 -12.64
N THR A 144 -3.37 0.52 -12.47
CA THR A 144 -3.58 -0.09 -11.15
C THR A 144 -2.56 -1.18 -10.86
N VAL A 145 -2.03 -1.17 -9.65
CA VAL A 145 -1.18 -2.26 -9.16
C VAL A 145 -2.07 -3.47 -8.89
N ARG A 146 -1.79 -4.58 -9.58
CA ARG A 146 -2.50 -5.85 -9.38
C ARG A 146 -2.01 -6.54 -8.10
N GLY A 147 -2.55 -6.12 -6.96
CA GLY A 147 -2.21 -6.65 -5.63
C GLY A 147 -1.17 -5.81 -4.90
N VAL A 148 -1.43 -5.52 -3.63
CA VAL A 148 -0.56 -4.74 -2.75
C VAL A 148 0.65 -5.54 -2.25
N ASP A 149 0.55 -6.87 -2.29
CA ASP A 149 1.61 -7.83 -1.94
C ASP A 149 2.87 -7.66 -2.81
N LYS A 150 2.74 -7.05 -3.99
CA LYS A 150 3.87 -6.68 -4.84
C LYS A 150 4.70 -5.51 -4.30
N LEU A 151 4.14 -4.73 -3.38
CA LEU A 151 4.75 -3.52 -2.84
C LEU A 151 5.20 -3.72 -1.39
N ILE A 152 4.32 -4.29 -0.57
CA ILE A 152 4.53 -4.48 0.88
C ILE A 152 4.03 -5.86 1.28
N PRO A 153 4.69 -6.52 2.25
CA PRO A 153 4.29 -7.86 2.68
C PRO A 153 2.93 -7.80 3.38
N VAL A 154 1.97 -8.62 2.94
CA VAL A 154 0.62 -8.67 3.52
C VAL A 154 0.52 -9.76 4.58
N ASP A 155 -0.03 -9.43 5.75
CA ASP A 155 -0.30 -10.42 6.80
C ASP A 155 -1.64 -11.12 6.62
N ILE A 156 -2.68 -10.37 6.27
CA ILE A 156 -4.04 -10.87 6.13
C ILE A 156 -4.71 -10.30 4.91
N TYR A 157 -5.37 -11.19 4.17
CA TYR A 157 -6.20 -10.85 3.02
C TYR A 157 -7.68 -10.85 3.42
N LEU A 158 -8.36 -9.74 3.16
CA LEU A 158 -9.79 -9.56 3.40
C LEU A 158 -10.52 -9.37 2.06
N PRO A 159 -11.17 -10.41 1.51
CA PRO A 159 -11.94 -10.28 0.27
C PRO A 159 -13.23 -9.47 0.47
N GLY A 160 -13.66 -8.75 -0.58
CA GLY A 160 -14.90 -7.97 -0.61
C GLY A 160 -14.82 -6.77 -1.56
N CYS A 161 -15.96 -6.21 -1.97
CA CYS A 161 -16.00 -5.03 -2.85
C CYS A 161 -17.26 -4.16 -2.63
N PRO A 162 -17.31 -3.33 -1.57
CA PRO A 162 -16.39 -3.32 -0.43
C PRO A 162 -16.77 -4.42 0.60
N PRO A 163 -15.82 -4.89 1.43
CA PRO A 163 -16.15 -5.83 2.51
C PRO A 163 -16.99 -5.12 3.57
N LYS A 164 -18.00 -5.82 4.12
CA LYS A 164 -18.85 -5.27 5.18
C LYS A 164 -18.03 -4.96 6.45
N PRO A 165 -18.46 -4.00 7.30
CA PRO A 165 -17.71 -3.62 8.50
C PRO A 165 -17.47 -4.80 9.46
N GLU A 166 -18.44 -5.72 9.57
CA GLU A 166 -18.29 -6.93 10.38
C GLU A 166 -17.16 -7.86 9.87
N ALA A 167 -16.94 -7.91 8.56
CA ALA A 167 -15.87 -8.70 7.97
C ALA A 167 -14.49 -8.08 8.24
N ILE A 168 -14.42 -6.75 8.37
CA ILE A 168 -13.19 -6.06 8.77
C ILE A 168 -12.84 -6.42 10.22
N ILE A 169 -13.83 -6.46 11.11
CA ILE A 169 -13.65 -6.90 12.50
C ILE A 169 -13.15 -8.35 12.55
N ASP A 170 -13.69 -9.25 11.72
CA ASP A 170 -13.18 -10.63 11.63
C ASP A 170 -11.72 -10.69 11.17
N ALA A 171 -11.31 -9.87 10.20
CA ALA A 171 -9.91 -9.78 9.79
C ALA A 171 -9.00 -9.32 10.93
N ILE A 172 -9.44 -8.38 11.77
CA ILE A 172 -8.71 -7.93 12.96
C ILE A 172 -8.60 -9.04 14.00
N ILE A 173 -9.68 -9.81 14.22
CA ILE A 173 -9.64 -10.97 15.13
C ILE A 173 -8.64 -12.01 14.64
N LYS A 174 -8.59 -12.27 13.32
CA LYS A 174 -7.57 -13.14 12.70
C LYS A 174 -6.16 -12.57 12.87
N LEU A 175 -5.99 -11.24 12.76
CA LEU A 175 -4.69 -10.59 13.00
C LEU A 175 -4.22 -10.81 14.42
N ARG A 176 -5.10 -10.60 15.39
CA ARG A 176 -4.80 -10.84 16.80
C ARG A 176 -4.37 -12.27 17.08
N LYS A 177 -5.02 -13.26 16.44
CA LYS A 177 -4.62 -14.67 16.54
C LYS A 177 -3.22 -14.92 15.97
N ARG A 178 -2.87 -14.28 14.84
CA ARG A 178 -1.52 -14.36 14.25
C ARG A 178 -0.48 -13.73 15.17
N ILE A 179 -0.75 -12.54 15.73
CA ILE A 179 0.17 -11.85 16.66
C ILE A 179 0.40 -12.69 17.93
N ALA A 180 -0.64 -13.35 18.44
CA ALA A 180 -0.52 -14.23 19.61
C ALA A 180 0.43 -15.41 19.39
N GLN A 181 0.58 -15.87 18.14
CA GLN A 181 1.46 -16.98 17.77
C GLN A 181 2.91 -16.57 17.51
N GLU A 182 3.23 -15.27 17.51
CA GLU A 182 4.58 -14.80 17.28
C GLU A 182 5.53 -15.14 18.44
N ILE A 183 6.73 -15.57 18.09
CA ILE A 183 7.81 -15.82 19.06
C ILE A 183 8.77 -14.65 19.02
N TYR A 184 9.16 -14.14 20.20
CA TYR A 184 10.12 -13.04 20.35
C TYR A 184 11.41 -13.23 19.52
N SER A 185 11.93 -14.46 19.46
CA SER A 185 13.14 -14.82 18.72
C SER A 185 13.03 -14.60 17.20
N ASP A 186 11.84 -14.70 16.62
CA ASP A 186 11.62 -14.46 15.19
C ASP A 186 11.71 -12.98 14.81
N ARG A 187 11.68 -12.05 15.80
CA ARG A 187 11.83 -10.61 15.54
C ARG A 187 13.19 -10.22 14.96
N LYS A 188 14.25 -11.00 15.21
CA LYS A 188 15.56 -10.77 14.58
C LYS A 188 15.51 -10.88 13.05
N ARG A 189 14.49 -11.55 12.48
CA ARG A 189 14.28 -11.70 11.04
C ARG A 189 13.54 -10.54 10.37
N ILE A 190 12.86 -9.69 11.15
CA ILE A 190 12.01 -8.61 10.61
C ILE A 190 12.87 -7.47 10.02
N LYS A 191 14.14 -7.36 10.44
CA LYS A 191 15.07 -6.35 9.91
C LYS A 191 15.31 -6.56 8.42
N GLN A 192 15.07 -5.50 7.65
CA GLN A 192 15.33 -5.46 6.23
C GLN A 192 16.82 -5.73 5.94
N GLY A 193 17.10 -6.71 5.08
CA GLY A 193 18.47 -7.07 4.73
C GLY A 193 19.13 -5.99 3.87
N GLU A 194 20.32 -5.56 4.26
CA GLU A 194 21.08 -4.53 3.56
C GLU A 194 21.88 -5.14 2.40
N ARG A 195 21.32 -5.13 1.18
CA ARG A 195 22.01 -5.54 -0.05
C ARG A 195 22.07 -4.39 -1.03
N TYR A 196 23.07 -3.52 -0.86
CA TYR A 196 23.27 -2.35 -1.70
C TYR A 196 24.17 -2.67 -2.90
N PHE A 197 23.73 -2.31 -4.10
CA PHE A 197 24.54 -2.38 -5.32
C PHE A 197 24.61 -1.00 -5.95
N THR A 198 25.78 -0.59 -6.39
CA THR A 198 26.01 0.71 -7.04
C THR A 198 26.43 0.49 -8.49
N LEU A 199 25.66 1.04 -9.43
CA LEU A 199 25.93 0.98 -10.87
C LEU A 199 25.88 2.39 -11.46
N THR A 200 26.79 2.68 -12.40
CA THR A 200 26.81 3.97 -13.12
C THR A 200 25.89 3.92 -14.34
N HIS A 201 25.16 5.01 -14.61
CA HIS A 201 24.21 5.12 -15.73
C HIS A 201 24.52 6.34 -16.62
N LYS A 202 24.11 6.28 -17.90
CA LYS A 202 24.29 7.36 -18.90
C LYS A 202 22.98 8.10 -19.25
N PHE A 203 22.00 8.12 -18.34
CA PHE A 203 20.73 8.81 -18.57
C PHE A 203 20.92 10.34 -18.56
N ALA A 204 20.14 11.04 -19.39
CA ALA A 204 20.10 12.50 -19.39
C ALA A 204 19.28 13.00 -18.18
N LEU A 205 19.78 14.03 -17.49
CA LEU A 205 19.05 14.68 -16.40
C LEU A 205 17.93 15.55 -16.96
N SER A 206 16.70 15.36 -16.48
CA SER A 206 15.55 16.21 -16.80
C SER A 206 15.17 17.07 -15.60
N SER A 207 14.61 18.26 -15.87
CA SER A 207 14.08 19.14 -14.83
C SER A 207 12.76 18.62 -14.25
N SER A 208 12.44 19.00 -13.01
CA SER A 208 11.19 18.62 -12.36
C SER A 208 9.99 19.28 -13.03
N ILE A 209 9.01 18.49 -13.44
CA ILE A 209 7.78 18.98 -14.11
C ILE A 209 6.86 19.70 -13.12
N HIS A 210 6.80 19.23 -11.87
CA HIS A 210 6.02 19.86 -10.81
C HIS A 210 6.81 20.99 -10.16
N THR A 211 6.69 22.19 -10.71
CA THR A 211 7.14 23.42 -10.05
C THR A 211 5.94 24.08 -9.38
N GLU A 212 6.14 24.61 -8.17
CA GLU A 212 5.09 25.22 -7.32
C GLU A 212 4.50 26.52 -7.91
N SER A 213 4.87 26.90 -9.14
CA SER A 213 4.43 28.11 -9.84
C SER A 213 3.15 27.94 -10.67
N SER A 214 2.26 27.02 -10.27
CA SER A 214 1.00 26.76 -10.99
C SER A 214 0.14 28.03 -11.14
N ASP A 215 0.13 28.90 -10.12
CA ASP A 215 -0.61 30.16 -10.15
C ASP A 215 -0.04 31.17 -11.16
N GLN A 216 1.29 31.23 -11.31
CA GLN A 216 1.96 32.14 -12.25
C GLN A 216 1.79 31.68 -13.71
N GLN A 217 1.75 30.37 -13.95
CA GLN A 217 1.49 29.82 -15.28
C GLN A 217 0.04 30.07 -15.73
N LEU A 218 -0.93 29.90 -14.82
CA LEU A 218 -2.33 30.22 -15.09
C LEU A 218 -2.50 31.72 -15.36
N SER A 219 -1.95 32.61 -14.52
CA SER A 219 -2.03 34.06 -14.76
C SER A 219 -1.42 34.43 -16.11
N ASN A 220 -0.27 33.86 -16.47
CA ASN A 220 0.38 34.13 -17.75
C ASN A 220 -0.43 33.61 -18.94
N GLN A 221 -1.09 32.45 -18.83
CA GLN A 221 -2.01 31.97 -19.87
C GLN A 221 -3.26 32.85 -20.00
N PHE A 222 -3.84 33.30 -18.88
CA PHE A 222 -4.96 34.24 -18.89
C PHE A 222 -4.59 35.58 -19.55
N PHE A 223 -3.45 36.16 -19.19
CA PHE A 223 -2.96 37.41 -19.81
C PHE A 223 -2.65 37.24 -21.31
N GLN A 224 -2.13 36.09 -21.73
CA GLN A 224 -1.92 35.79 -23.15
C GLN A 224 -3.25 35.71 -23.91
N PHE A 225 -4.26 35.06 -23.33
CA PHE A 225 -5.59 34.97 -23.92
C PHE A 225 -6.28 36.33 -24.04
N GLU A 226 -6.21 37.15 -22.99
CA GLU A 226 -6.77 38.51 -22.99
C GLU A 226 -6.09 39.39 -24.04
N LYS A 227 -4.76 39.32 -24.15
CA LYS A 227 -4.00 40.08 -25.17
C LYS A 227 -4.36 39.65 -26.59
N MET A 228 -4.56 38.35 -26.83
CA MET A 228 -4.97 37.82 -28.13
C MET A 228 -6.41 38.22 -28.49
N SER A 229 -7.30 38.30 -27.51
CA SER A 229 -8.69 38.78 -27.69
C SER A 229 -8.79 40.27 -28.00
N LYS A 230 -7.93 41.11 -27.39
CA LYS A 230 -7.86 42.55 -27.69
C LYS A 230 -7.31 42.80 -29.09
N LEU A 231 -6.30 42.03 -29.50
CA LEU A 231 -5.71 42.13 -30.85
C LEU A 231 -6.69 41.71 -31.96
N SER A 232 -7.57 40.74 -31.70
CA SER A 232 -8.60 40.32 -32.66
C SER A 232 -9.72 41.37 -32.79
N LEU A 233 -10.13 42.00 -31.69
CA LEU A 233 -11.09 43.11 -31.68
C LEU A 233 -10.59 44.35 -32.43
N GLU A 234 -9.31 44.72 -32.26
CA GLU A 234 -8.71 45.84 -33.01
C GLU A 234 -8.64 45.56 -34.52
N LYS A 235 -8.33 44.33 -34.93
CA LYS A 235 -8.37 43.93 -36.34
C LYS A 235 -9.77 44.04 -36.92
N ILE A 236 -10.80 43.66 -36.15
CA ILE A 236 -12.20 43.77 -36.57
C ILE A 236 -12.61 45.25 -36.69
N LYS A 237 -12.22 46.11 -35.74
CA LYS A 237 -12.47 47.57 -35.81
C LYS A 237 -11.79 48.23 -37.00
N LYS A 238 -10.51 47.93 -37.26
CA LYS A 238 -9.83 48.46 -38.46
C LYS A 238 -10.48 47.99 -39.76
N LYS A 239 -10.97 46.75 -39.80
CA LYS A 239 -11.68 46.21 -40.96
C LYS A 239 -13.06 46.86 -41.16
N SER A 240 -13.77 47.19 -40.09
CA SER A 240 -15.05 47.92 -40.20
C SER A 240 -14.84 49.39 -40.58
N GLU A 241 -13.79 50.05 -40.09
CA GLU A 241 -13.45 51.43 -40.45
C GLU A 241 -13.00 51.56 -41.90
N THR A 242 -12.16 50.64 -42.38
CA THR A 242 -11.77 50.58 -43.80
C THR A 242 -12.99 50.35 -44.70
N PHE A 243 -13.88 49.42 -44.32
CA PHE A 243 -15.12 49.17 -45.04
C PHE A 243 -16.06 50.39 -45.05
N ALA A 244 -16.18 51.10 -43.92
CA ALA A 244 -16.94 52.34 -43.82
C ALA A 244 -16.33 53.46 -44.68
N SER A 245 -15.00 53.55 -44.80
CA SER A 245 -14.33 54.52 -45.67
C SER A 245 -14.55 54.22 -47.16
N ILE A 246 -14.62 52.94 -47.53
CA ILE A 246 -14.91 52.49 -48.90
C ILE A 246 -16.37 52.84 -49.26
N MET A 247 -17.30 52.64 -48.33
CA MET A 247 -18.72 52.96 -48.54
C MET A 247 -19.02 54.46 -48.62
N ARG A 248 -18.19 55.34 -48.04
CA ARG A 248 -18.32 56.81 -48.16
C ARG A 248 -17.76 57.40 -49.46
N LYS A 249 -17.06 56.60 -50.29
CA LYS A 249 -16.45 57.04 -51.56
C LYS A 249 -17.28 56.69 -52.81
N LYS A 250 -18.52 56.23 -52.62
CA LYS A 250 -19.56 56.13 -53.65
C LYS A 250 -20.61 57.19 -53.41
#